data_AF-U5BN34-F1
#
_entry.id   AF-U5BN34-F1
#
_cell.length_a   1.000
_cell.length_b   1.000
_cell.length_c   1.000
_cell.angle_alpha   90.00
_cell.angle_beta   90.00
_cell.angle_gamma   90.00
#
_symmetry.space_group_name_H-M   'P 1'
#
loop_
_entity.id
_entity.type
_entity.pdbx_description
1 polymer ?
#
loop_
_entity_poly.entity_id
_entity_poly.type
_entity_poly.pdbx_seq_one_letter_code
_entity_poly.pdbx_strand_id
1 'polypeptide(L)'
;MIIIALLDDILVKDIAVRHGIRDVASLKQLALYLMINLGVPTSANKLTGMFGIKSAVTILDFFSYFQDAYLIDFVPQFSYSLKAQNRNPKKVYAMDMGLVTAISTSFSENLGRKLENLVYLHLRRKYTSIHFFKEKGECDFLVSQKEKYPMLFRYVIMSLMKISRGNMRA
;
A
#
# COMPACT_ATOMS: atom_id res chain seq x y z
N MET A 1 -6.11 -0.42 24.99
CA MET A 1 -5.49 -0.36 23.65
C MET A 1 -6.41 -1.06 22.63
N ILE A 2 -7.60 -0.50 22.40
CA ILE A 2 -8.70 -1.19 21.70
C ILE A 2 -8.39 -1.36 20.20
N ILE A 3 -7.71 -0.39 19.58
CA ILE A 3 -7.42 -0.38 18.14
C ILE A 3 -6.44 -1.50 17.75
N ILE A 4 -5.46 -1.82 18.60
CA ILE A 4 -4.52 -2.92 18.31
C ILE A 4 -5.22 -4.28 18.42
N ALA A 5 -6.13 -4.44 19.38
CA ALA A 5 -6.94 -5.66 19.47
C ALA A 5 -7.82 -5.86 18.22
N LEU A 6 -8.36 -4.77 17.66
CA LEU A 6 -9.11 -4.82 16.41
C LEU A 6 -8.25 -5.25 15.22
N LEU A 7 -7.02 -4.75 15.10
CA LEU A 7 -6.08 -5.23 14.08
C LEU A 7 -5.79 -6.73 14.23
N ASP A 8 -5.60 -7.19 15.47
CA ASP A 8 -5.34 -8.60 15.75
C ASP A 8 -6.53 -9.48 15.35
N ASP A 9 -7.75 -9.01 15.67
CA ASP A 9 -8.98 -9.67 15.29
C ASP A 9 -9.15 -9.78 13.76
N ILE A 10 -8.86 -8.71 13.01
CA ILE A 10 -8.88 -8.77 11.52
C ILE A 10 -7.87 -9.82 11.02
N LEU A 11 -6.62 -9.76 11.50
CA LEU A 11 -5.57 -10.66 11.04
C LEU A 11 -5.85 -12.13 11.39
N VAL A 12 -6.41 -12.39 12.56
CA VAL A 12 -6.69 -13.75 13.03
C VAL A 12 -8.01 -14.27 12.48
N LYS A 13 -9.13 -13.57 12.76
CA LYS A 13 -10.48 -14.05 12.47
C LYS A 13 -10.82 -13.88 10.99
N ASP A 14 -10.57 -12.71 10.43
CA ASP A 14 -11.01 -12.40 9.06
C ASP A 14 -10.07 -12.97 8.01
N ILE A 15 -8.78 -13.11 8.33
CA ILE A 15 -7.77 -13.64 7.41
C ILE A 15 -7.31 -15.05 7.79
N ALA A 16 -6.64 -15.23 8.94
CA ALA A 16 -5.97 -16.50 9.22
C ALA A 16 -6.94 -17.70 9.32
N VAL A 17 -8.06 -17.53 10.03
CA VAL A 17 -9.09 -18.58 10.16
C VAL A 17 -9.79 -18.82 8.82
N ARG A 18 -10.18 -17.75 8.11
CA ARG A 18 -10.87 -17.82 6.81
C ARG A 18 -10.05 -18.57 5.74
N HIS A 19 -8.74 -18.35 5.71
CA HIS A 19 -7.84 -18.92 4.71
C HIS A 19 -7.02 -20.12 5.22
N GLY A 20 -7.27 -20.59 6.44
CA GLY A 20 -6.59 -21.76 7.03
C GLY A 20 -5.07 -21.56 7.22
N ILE A 21 -4.63 -20.34 7.50
CA ILE A 21 -3.22 -19.99 7.62
C ILE A 21 -2.67 -20.51 8.96
N ARG A 22 -1.67 -21.39 8.88
CA ARG A 22 -0.99 -21.95 10.06
C ARG A 22 0.01 -20.98 10.68
N ASP A 23 0.77 -20.29 9.85
CA ASP A 23 1.80 -19.35 10.28
C ASP A 23 1.24 -17.93 10.44
N VAL A 24 0.48 -17.74 11.51
CA VAL A 24 -0.14 -16.45 11.84
C VAL A 24 0.91 -15.41 12.22
N ALA A 25 2.06 -15.83 12.77
CA ALA A 25 3.12 -14.92 13.17
C ALA A 25 3.72 -14.20 11.97
N SER A 26 4.07 -14.94 10.91
CA SER A 26 4.59 -14.35 9.66
C SER A 26 3.57 -13.46 8.97
N LEU A 27 2.28 -13.84 8.98
CA LEU A 27 1.20 -13.01 8.44
C LEU A 27 1.13 -11.66 9.17
N LYS A 28 1.11 -11.68 10.51
CA LYS A 28 1.04 -10.47 11.34
C LYS A 28 2.26 -9.57 11.12
N GLN A 29 3.46 -10.15 11.10
CA GLN A 29 4.70 -9.39 10.86
C GLN A 29 4.71 -8.72 9.48
N LEU A 30 4.26 -9.44 8.45
CA LEU A 30 4.15 -8.88 7.11
C LEU A 30 3.14 -7.73 7.08
N ALA A 31 1.96 -7.89 7.67
CA ALA A 31 0.95 -6.84 7.73
C ALA A 31 1.47 -5.56 8.40
N LEU A 32 2.10 -5.71 9.58
CA LEU A 32 2.69 -4.58 10.31
C LEU A 32 3.78 -3.88 9.49
N TYR A 33 4.67 -4.65 8.85
CA TYR A 33 5.71 -4.10 7.99
C TYR A 33 5.13 -3.26 6.84
N LEU A 34 4.10 -3.78 6.16
CA LEU A 34 3.44 -3.09 5.06
C LEU A 34 2.75 -1.80 5.53
N MET A 35 2.02 -1.84 6.65
CA MET A 35 1.31 -0.68 7.19
C MET A 35 2.24 0.42 7.72
N ILE A 36 3.48 0.10 8.12
CA ILE A 36 4.50 1.10 8.49
C ILE A 36 5.14 1.72 7.24
N ASN A 37 5.21 0.97 6.13
CA ASN A 37 5.89 1.37 4.90
C ASN A 37 4.92 1.79 3.78
N LEU A 38 3.93 2.63 4.12
CA LEU A 38 2.96 3.16 3.15
C LEU A 38 3.64 4.01 2.06
N GLY A 39 3.09 3.94 0.85
CA GLY A 39 3.59 4.64 -0.33
C GLY A 39 4.90 4.07 -0.90
N VAL A 40 5.52 3.08 -0.24
CA VAL A 40 6.78 2.47 -0.70
C VAL A 40 6.48 1.34 -1.69
N PRO A 41 7.02 1.39 -2.93
CA PRO A 41 6.87 0.30 -3.89
C PRO A 41 7.49 -0.99 -3.36
N THR A 42 6.68 -2.04 -3.30
CA THR A 42 7.06 -3.34 -2.74
C THR A 42 6.69 -4.45 -3.73
N SER A 43 7.53 -5.47 -3.82
CA SER A 43 7.29 -6.66 -4.66
C SER A 43 7.39 -7.93 -3.82
N ALA A 44 6.67 -8.98 -4.21
CA ALA A 44 6.71 -10.26 -3.50
C ALA A 44 8.11 -10.85 -3.44
N ASN A 45 8.89 -10.69 -4.52
CA ASN A 45 10.28 -11.15 -4.57
C ASN A 45 11.16 -10.43 -3.53
N LYS A 46 10.97 -9.12 -3.32
CA LYS A 46 11.73 -8.35 -2.32
C LYS A 46 11.42 -8.79 -0.88
N LEU A 47 10.21 -9.26 -0.65
CA LEU A 47 9.74 -9.74 0.65
C LEU A 47 10.02 -11.22 0.88
N THR A 48 10.44 -11.96 -0.14
CA THR A 48 10.74 -13.39 0.00
C THR A 48 11.96 -13.58 0.90
N GLY A 49 11.84 -14.49 1.87
CA GLY A 49 12.84 -14.70 2.92
C GLY A 49 12.65 -13.79 4.13
N MET A 50 11.87 -12.71 4.03
CA MET A 50 11.52 -11.90 5.20
C MET A 50 10.47 -12.62 6.05
N PHE A 51 10.54 -12.44 7.37
CA PHE A 51 9.58 -12.99 8.33
C PHE A 51 9.40 -14.51 8.22
N GLY A 52 10.39 -15.24 7.69
CA GLY A 52 10.33 -16.69 7.50
C GLY A 52 9.53 -17.17 6.27
N ILE A 53 9.00 -16.26 5.44
CA ILE A 53 8.17 -16.62 4.29
C ILE A 53 9.05 -17.00 3.09
N LYS A 54 9.05 -18.27 2.70
CA LYS A 54 9.99 -18.80 1.69
C LYS A 54 9.53 -18.66 0.23
N SER A 55 8.27 -18.33 -0.01
CA SER A 55 7.68 -18.31 -1.36
C SER A 55 7.06 -16.96 -1.68
N ALA A 56 7.40 -16.42 -2.85
CA ALA A 56 6.75 -15.23 -3.41
C ALA A 56 5.25 -15.45 -3.65
N VAL A 57 4.84 -16.69 -3.94
CA VAL A 57 3.42 -17.04 -4.12
C VAL A 57 2.65 -16.81 -2.81
N THR A 58 3.18 -17.29 -1.69
CA THR A 58 2.56 -17.09 -0.37
C THR A 58 2.46 -15.61 0.00
N ILE A 59 3.43 -14.78 -0.39
CA ILE A 59 3.36 -13.34 -0.17
C ILE A 59 2.26 -12.70 -1.02
N LEU A 60 2.09 -13.13 -2.27
CA LEU A 60 1.00 -12.68 -3.14
C LEU A 60 -0.37 -13.13 -2.61
N ASP A 61 -0.47 -14.33 -2.05
CA ASP A 61 -1.68 -14.80 -1.38
C ASP A 61 -2.01 -13.90 -0.18
N PHE A 62 -1.02 -13.62 0.68
CA PHE A 62 -1.20 -12.70 1.81
C PHE A 62 -1.59 -11.29 1.36
N PHE A 63 -1.03 -10.79 0.26
CA PHE A 63 -1.46 -9.52 -0.32
C PHE A 63 -2.93 -9.55 -0.72
N SER A 64 -3.39 -10.62 -1.37
CA SER A 64 -4.80 -10.81 -1.70
C SER A 64 -5.65 -10.78 -0.43
N TYR A 65 -5.25 -11.52 0.60
CA TYR A 65 -6.03 -11.62 1.84
C TYR A 65 -6.11 -10.27 2.59
N PHE A 66 -5.03 -9.48 2.61
CA PHE A 66 -5.08 -8.14 3.19
C PHE A 66 -6.00 -7.19 2.43
N GLN A 67 -6.08 -7.34 1.10
CA GLN A 67 -6.96 -6.56 0.25
C GLN A 67 -8.42 -6.97 0.44
N ASP A 68 -8.69 -8.27 0.49
CA ASP A 68 -10.03 -8.84 0.70
C ASP A 68 -10.59 -8.49 2.09
N ALA A 69 -9.72 -8.40 3.09
CA ALA A 69 -10.06 -7.96 4.45
C ALA A 69 -10.14 -6.43 4.60
N TYR A 70 -9.99 -5.65 3.51
CA TYR A 70 -9.95 -4.18 3.54
C TYR A 70 -8.92 -3.61 4.53
N LEU A 71 -7.81 -4.31 4.74
CA LEU A 71 -6.72 -3.83 5.59
C LEU A 71 -5.76 -2.93 4.79
N ILE A 72 -5.36 -3.42 3.61
CA ILE A 72 -4.35 -2.82 2.74
C ILE A 72 -4.80 -2.87 1.29
N ASP A 73 -4.54 -1.82 0.53
CA ASP A 73 -4.62 -1.83 -0.93
C ASP A 73 -3.24 -1.80 -1.58
N PHE A 74 -3.21 -2.29 -2.82
CA PHE A 74 -2.00 -2.28 -3.64
C PHE A 74 -2.25 -1.55 -4.96
N VAL A 75 -1.56 -0.43 -5.16
CA VAL A 75 -1.60 0.32 -6.41
C VAL A 75 -0.47 -0.16 -7.32
N PRO A 76 -0.77 -0.76 -8.48
CA PRO A 76 0.24 -1.27 -9.39
C PRO A 76 0.97 -0.14 -10.12
N GLN A 77 2.22 -0.42 -10.51
CA GLN A 77 2.94 0.46 -11.44
C GLN A 77 2.26 0.43 -12.81
N PHE A 78 2.05 1.60 -13.39
CA PHE A 78 1.53 1.73 -14.74
C PHE A 78 2.44 1.03 -15.75
N SER A 79 1.82 0.19 -16.59
CA SER A 79 2.47 -0.42 -17.74
C SER A 79 1.41 -0.76 -18.78
N TYR A 80 1.76 -0.67 -20.07
CA TYR A 80 0.85 -1.09 -21.15
C TYR A 80 0.58 -2.61 -21.15
N SER A 81 1.46 -3.41 -20.55
CA SER A 81 1.30 -4.86 -20.46
C SER A 81 0.76 -5.29 -19.10
N LEU A 82 -0.38 -5.98 -19.08
CA LEU A 82 -0.94 -6.58 -17.86
C LEU A 82 0.05 -7.55 -17.18
N LYS A 83 0.83 -8.28 -17.97
CA LYS A 83 1.87 -9.18 -17.43
C LYS A 83 2.96 -8.39 -16.70
N ALA A 84 3.32 -7.22 -17.22
CA ALA A 84 4.29 -6.33 -16.57
C ALA A 84 3.68 -5.71 -15.32
N GLN A 85 2.43 -5.23 -15.35
CA GLN A 85 1.75 -4.69 -14.16
C GLN A 85 1.73 -5.69 -13.00
N ASN A 86 1.50 -6.98 -13.27
CA ASN A 86 1.50 -8.02 -12.25
C ASN A 86 2.89 -8.33 -11.67
N ARG A 87 3.95 -8.21 -12.47
CA ARG A 87 5.34 -8.41 -12.00
C ARG A 87 5.93 -7.18 -11.34
N ASN A 88 5.47 -6.00 -11.71
CA ASN A 88 5.99 -4.74 -11.23
C ASN A 88 5.70 -4.56 -9.74
N PRO A 89 6.54 -3.77 -9.04
CA PRO A 89 6.24 -3.37 -7.66
C PRO A 89 4.88 -2.69 -7.55
N LYS A 90 4.23 -2.86 -6.40
CA LYS A 90 2.99 -2.19 -6.05
C LYS A 90 3.22 -1.25 -4.87
N LYS A 91 2.66 -0.04 -4.92
CA LYS A 91 2.64 0.84 -3.75
C LYS A 91 1.56 0.35 -2.78
N VAL A 92 1.90 0.40 -1.49
CA VAL A 92 1.06 -0.10 -0.39
C VAL A 92 0.32 1.06 0.24
N TYR A 93 -0.99 0.93 0.41
CA TYR A 93 -1.83 1.92 1.08
C TYR A 93 -2.74 1.27 2.11
N ALA A 94 -2.94 1.89 3.27
CA ALA A 94 -3.87 1.40 4.29
C ALA A 94 -5.27 1.96 4.05
N MET A 95 -6.29 1.14 4.30
CA MET A 95 -7.69 1.59 4.21
C MET A 95 -8.12 2.45 5.40
N ASP A 96 -7.50 2.22 6.56
CA ASP A 96 -7.81 2.92 7.82
C ASP A 96 -6.56 3.58 8.40
N MET A 97 -6.55 4.91 8.42
CA MET A 97 -5.47 5.72 9.00
C MET A 97 -5.43 5.68 10.53
N GLY A 98 -6.54 5.34 11.19
CA GLY A 98 -6.61 5.09 12.62
C GLY A 98 -5.76 3.89 13.03
N LEU A 99 -5.83 2.79 12.26
CA LEU A 99 -4.97 1.62 12.46
C LEU A 99 -3.49 2.00 12.29
N VAL A 100 -3.15 2.70 11.20
CA VAL A 100 -1.77 3.17 10.93
C VAL A 100 -1.25 4.05 12.06
N THR A 101 -2.09 4.96 12.57
CA THR A 101 -1.68 5.86 13.65
C THR A 101 -1.52 5.13 14.98
N ALA A 102 -2.32 4.09 15.24
CA ALA A 102 -2.21 3.28 16.45
C ALA A 102 -0.94 2.40 16.46
N ILE A 103 -0.44 1.97 15.29
CA ILE A 103 0.79 1.17 15.20
C ILE A 103 2.07 2.00 14.96
N SER A 104 1.95 3.22 14.42
CA SER A 104 3.09 4.08 14.09
C SER A 104 3.54 4.87 15.31
N THR A 105 4.70 4.54 15.87
CA THR A 105 5.27 5.21 17.06
C THR A 105 6.02 6.51 16.74
N SER A 106 6.39 6.78 15.49
CA SER A 106 7.11 8.00 15.08
C SER A 106 6.20 9.01 14.37
N PHE A 107 6.11 10.22 14.92
CA PHE A 107 5.28 11.32 14.40
C PHE A 107 5.92 12.08 13.22
N SER A 108 7.26 12.24 13.18
CA SER A 108 7.92 13.19 12.27
C SER A 108 8.34 12.62 10.91
N GLU A 109 8.73 11.34 10.82
CA GLU A 109 9.19 10.74 9.55
C GLU A 109 8.05 10.31 8.61
N ASN A 110 6.85 10.11 9.15
CA ASN A 110 5.75 9.47 8.43
C ASN A 110 4.71 10.43 7.85
N LEU A 111 4.80 11.74 8.09
CA LEU A 111 3.75 12.68 7.70
C LEU A 111 3.50 12.69 6.18
N GLY A 112 4.55 12.63 5.36
CA GLY A 112 4.40 12.58 3.90
C GLY A 112 3.73 11.32 3.40
N ARG A 113 4.04 10.17 4.00
CA ARG A 113 3.39 8.89 3.67
C ARG A 113 1.94 8.87 4.11
N LYS A 114 1.63 9.44 5.28
CA LYS A 114 0.26 9.59 5.77
C LYS A 114 -0.56 10.51 4.86
N LEU A 115 0.01 11.63 4.42
CA LEU A 115 -0.62 12.53 3.47
C LEU A 115 -0.86 11.84 2.12
N GLU A 116 0.14 11.14 1.59
CA GLU A 116 0.03 10.37 0.36
C GLU A 116 -1.10 9.33 0.46
N ASN A 117 -1.20 8.61 1.59
CA ASN A 117 -2.27 7.65 1.83
C ASN A 117 -3.66 8.32 1.90
N LEU A 118 -3.78 9.48 2.55
CA LEU A 118 -5.03 10.24 2.57
C LEU A 118 -5.46 10.68 1.17
N VAL A 119 -4.52 11.14 0.34
CA VAL A 119 -4.79 11.47 -1.07
C VAL A 119 -5.24 10.23 -1.83
N TYR A 120 -4.56 9.10 -1.66
CA TYR A 120 -4.98 7.83 -2.23
C TYR A 120 -6.43 7.46 -1.84
N LEU A 121 -6.78 7.54 -0.55
CA LEU A 121 -8.14 7.25 -0.05
C LEU A 121 -9.19 8.16 -0.69
N HIS A 122 -8.87 9.43 -0.92
CA HIS A 122 -9.75 10.35 -1.64
C HIS A 122 -9.89 9.97 -3.12
N LEU A 123 -8.79 9.65 -3.80
CA LEU A 123 -8.79 9.28 -5.21
C LEU A 123 -9.55 7.97 -5.46
N ARG A 124 -9.39 6.96 -4.60
CA ARG A 124 -10.09 5.66 -4.69
C ARG A 124 -11.61 5.81 -4.71
N ARG A 125 -12.15 6.79 -3.98
CA ARG A 125 -13.60 7.06 -3.93
C ARG A 125 -14.13 7.67 -5.22
N LYS A 126 -13.28 8.32 -6.01
CA LYS A 126 -13.66 9.11 -7.19
C LYS A 126 -13.33 8.44 -8.52
N TYR A 127 -12.27 7.65 -8.57
CA TYR A 127 -11.74 7.07 -9.80
C TYR A 127 -11.80 5.55 -9.76
N THR A 128 -11.96 4.94 -10.94
CA THR A 128 -12.11 3.49 -11.08
C THR A 128 -10.80 2.75 -11.22
N SER A 129 -9.74 3.42 -11.66
CA SER A 129 -8.40 2.83 -11.66
C SER A 129 -7.36 3.86 -11.22
N ILE A 130 -6.37 3.38 -10.47
CA ILE A 130 -5.27 4.16 -9.92
C ILE A 130 -4.00 3.37 -10.17
N HIS A 131 -2.99 4.02 -10.71
CA HIS A 131 -1.66 3.48 -10.94
C HIS A 131 -0.63 4.50 -10.45
N PHE A 132 0.61 4.08 -10.23
CA PHE A 132 1.73 5.02 -10.07
C PHE A 132 2.71 4.85 -11.24
N PHE A 133 3.51 5.87 -11.53
CA PHE A 133 4.50 5.80 -12.60
C PHE A 133 5.88 6.20 -12.09
N LYS A 134 6.87 5.37 -12.44
CA LYS A 134 8.26 5.53 -12.01
C LYS A 134 9.20 5.09 -13.11
N GLU A 135 9.71 6.06 -13.87
CA GLU A 135 10.78 5.88 -14.86
C GLU A 135 11.78 7.04 -14.73
N LYS A 136 11.87 7.94 -15.73
CA LYS A 136 12.72 9.13 -15.69
C LYS A 136 12.19 10.26 -14.79
N GLY A 137 10.93 10.13 -14.37
CA GLY A 137 10.26 10.96 -13.37
C GLY A 137 9.38 10.10 -12.47
N GLU A 138 8.93 10.68 -11.36
CA GLU A 138 8.05 10.04 -10.39
C GLU A 138 6.68 10.73 -10.43
N CYS A 139 5.64 9.97 -10.74
CA CYS A 139 4.25 10.39 -10.62
C CYS A 139 3.55 9.46 -9.64
N ASP A 140 3.09 10.02 -8.52
CA ASP A 140 2.51 9.24 -7.44
C ASP A 140 1.17 8.61 -7.81
N PHE A 141 0.32 9.34 -8.54
CA PHE A 141 -1.01 8.87 -8.92
C PHE A 141 -1.40 9.24 -10.36
N LEU A 142 -1.63 8.20 -11.15
CA LEU A 142 -2.29 8.20 -12.45
C LEU A 142 -3.69 7.62 -12.26
N VAL A 143 -4.72 8.44 -12.47
CA VAL A 143 -6.12 8.01 -12.27
C VAL A 143 -6.90 8.04 -13.57
N SER A 144 -7.85 7.10 -13.71
CA SER A 144 -8.80 7.09 -14.83
C SER A 144 -10.23 6.84 -14.35
N GLN A 145 -11.19 7.45 -15.06
CA GLN A 145 -12.63 7.30 -14.83
C GLN A 145 -13.24 6.55 -16.01
N LYS A 146 -14.15 5.62 -15.73
CA LYS A 146 -14.74 4.70 -16.71
C LYS A 146 -15.74 5.35 -17.68
N GLU A 147 -15.98 6.66 -17.61
CA GLU A 147 -17.01 7.33 -18.39
C GLU A 147 -16.41 8.30 -19.43
N LYS A 148 -16.72 7.99 -20.70
CA LYS A 148 -16.59 8.77 -21.95
C LYS A 148 -15.30 8.75 -22.76
N TYR A 149 -14.11 8.48 -22.23
CA TYR A 149 -12.90 8.33 -23.07
C TYR A 149 -11.94 7.30 -22.46
N PRO A 150 -11.49 6.28 -23.23
CA PRO A 150 -10.75 5.14 -22.69
C PRO A 150 -9.37 5.47 -22.09
N MET A 151 -8.83 6.69 -22.26
CA MET A 151 -7.55 7.11 -21.68
C MET A 151 -7.47 8.62 -21.40
N LEU A 152 -8.30 9.15 -20.51
CA LEU A 152 -7.98 10.42 -19.85
C LEU A 152 -7.25 10.10 -18.53
N PHE A 153 -5.91 10.04 -18.60
CA PHE A 153 -5.08 10.05 -17.40
C PHE A 153 -5.10 11.46 -16.84
N ARG A 154 -5.77 11.65 -15.70
CA ARG A 154 -5.61 12.89 -14.95
C ARG A 154 -4.39 12.70 -14.06
N TYR A 155 -3.32 13.44 -14.35
CA TYR A 155 -2.15 13.48 -13.50
C TYR A 155 -2.52 14.20 -12.20
N VAL A 156 -2.43 13.50 -11.07
CA VAL A 156 -2.39 14.15 -9.75
C VAL A 156 -0.95 14.05 -9.28
N ILE A 157 -0.13 15.02 -9.70
CA ILE A 157 1.25 15.13 -9.22
C ILE A 157 1.19 15.81 -7.85
N MET A 158 1.42 15.05 -6.79
CA MET A 158 1.55 15.61 -5.45
C MET A 158 3.00 16.10 -5.24
N SER A 159 3.43 17.14 -5.97
CA SER A 159 4.74 17.76 -5.74
C SER A 159 4.73 18.73 -4.55
N LEU A 160 4.20 18.30 -3.40
CA LEU A 160 4.05 19.17 -2.22
C LEU A 160 4.90 18.78 -1.00
N MET A 161 5.88 17.89 -1.12
CA MET A 161 6.78 17.60 0.02
C MET A 161 8.29 17.52 -0.28
N LYS A 162 8.76 17.68 -1.53
CA LYS A 162 10.21 17.80 -1.79
C LYS A 162 10.80 19.18 -1.40
N ILE A 163 9.98 20.15 -0.95
CA ILE A 163 10.42 21.52 -0.62
C ILE A 163 10.84 21.70 0.86
N SER A 164 10.47 20.82 1.79
CA SER A 164 10.77 21.06 3.22
C SER A 164 12.12 20.52 3.73
N ARG A 165 12.91 19.78 2.94
CA ARG A 165 14.26 19.33 3.35
C ARG A 165 15.40 20.25 2.90
N GLY A 166 15.08 21.35 2.22
CA GLY A 166 16.07 22.30 1.68
C GLY A 166 16.40 23.50 2.56
N ASN A 167 15.65 23.79 3.64
CA ASN A 167 15.79 25.04 4.41
C ASN A 167 15.87 24.84 5.95
N MET A 168 16.74 23.92 6.40
CA MET A 168 17.22 23.88 7.79
C MET A 168 18.74 23.71 7.85
N ARG A 169 19.44 24.51 7.05
CA ARG A 169 20.85 24.85 7.25
C ARG A 169 21.03 26.33 6.89
N ALA A 170 20.76 27.19 7.86
CA ALA A 170 21.29 28.53 7.99
C ALA A 170 21.54 28.75 9.48
#